data_AF-A0AAD9MV06-F1
#
_entry.id   AF-A0AAD9MV06-F1
#
_cell.length_a   1.000
_cell.length_b   1.000
_cell.length_c   1.000
_cell.angle_alpha   90.00
_cell.angle_beta   90.00
_cell.angle_gamma   90.00
#
_symmetry.space_group_name_H-M   'P 1'
#
loop_
_entity.id
_entity.type
_entity.pdbx_description
1 polymer ?
#
loop_
_entity_poly.entity_id
_entity_poly.type
_entity_poly.pdbx_seq_one_letter_code
_entity_poly.pdbx_strand_id
1 'polypeptide(L)'
;MENASTNKLLLRQRAEKILSLLKTRYPHRKVLLRYESPFQLLIATILSAQTTDIAVNKATVHLFSKYPNARNLASASVRDVEHIIHSLGFYRVKAKHIIHTAKCLSDGMVPRSMNELVKLPGVGRKSASVILAHIHHVPAIIIDTHMLRVCKRMGVSRQRHAAKMEQDLAQLLDQCDWIDFSMAVNFHGRECCYARNPRCDECSIVRYCEYYENTDIISNMAKSNKSMMQVDRITNIIKKWNHVETLTYYVLGKDKYDPYYTLLFDVYYKSELPSKVERRRIFDFAEFIETSRITTKDRMLIDDVPVRINYKSLEEVESFIKDFRSDAPRYYVQTTYPLWRISHFEVHYTKGEWFSNVKMMIAELPDSFWVRQLRILRKKVEHILVDMKSALFAKDDFFFFISSSSFIWYLIEFFHVAAHRFVPPGKLLGHSLRTLPGLSEELSSRISTFFRDKSDLSHAQRLQLAELIVQNAFSS
;
A
#
# COMPACT_ATOMS: atom_id res chain seq x y z
N MET A 1 24.06 0.07 16.73
CA MET A 1 23.44 1.40 16.89
C MET A 1 23.22 2.10 15.55
N GLU A 2 24.13 1.95 14.56
CA GLU A 2 23.99 2.53 13.21
C GLU A 2 22.69 2.17 12.46
N ASN A 3 22.21 0.93 12.52
CA ASN A 3 20.98 0.52 11.82
C ASN A 3 19.69 1.21 12.33
N ALA A 4 19.64 1.59 13.61
CA ALA A 4 18.45 2.24 14.18
C ALA A 4 18.39 3.73 13.82
N SER A 5 19.55 4.40 13.79
CA SER A 5 19.68 5.80 13.35
C SER A 5 19.37 5.96 11.86
N THR A 6 19.88 5.05 11.00
CA THR A 6 19.63 5.08 9.55
C THR A 6 18.16 4.83 9.23
N ASN A 7 17.51 3.89 9.93
CA ASN A 7 16.08 3.62 9.76
C ASN A 7 15.20 4.81 10.19
N LYS A 8 15.57 5.49 11.29
CA LYS A 8 14.86 6.69 11.75
C LYS A 8 14.98 7.86 10.76
N LEU A 9 16.15 8.05 10.15
CA LEU A 9 16.36 9.09 9.13
C LEU A 9 15.50 8.84 7.88
N LEU A 10 15.45 7.59 7.40
CA LEU A 10 14.62 7.20 6.26
C LEU A 10 13.12 7.40 6.53
N LEU A 11 12.65 7.07 7.74
CA LEU A 11 11.26 7.32 8.15
C LEU A 11 10.91 8.80 8.20
N ARG A 12 11.84 9.65 8.67
CA ARG A 12 11.68 11.10 8.66
C ARG A 12 11.55 11.64 7.23
N GLN A 13 12.48 11.28 6.34
CA GLN A 13 12.43 11.69 4.93
C GLN A 13 11.13 11.22 4.25
N ARG A 14 10.67 10.01 4.56
CA ARG A 14 9.37 9.50 4.08
C ARG A 14 8.21 10.36 4.58
N ALA A 15 8.17 10.67 5.88
CA ALA A 15 7.11 11.48 6.48
C ALA A 15 7.07 12.90 5.90
N GLU A 16 8.22 13.54 5.71
CA GLU A 16 8.37 14.85 5.08
C GLU A 16 7.90 14.84 3.61
N LYS A 17 8.27 13.81 2.85
CA LYS A 17 7.84 13.68 1.44
C LYS A 17 6.33 13.44 1.32
N ILE A 18 5.77 12.59 2.18
CA ILE A 18 4.32 12.37 2.29
C ILE A 18 3.62 13.70 2.60
N LEU A 19 4.12 14.45 3.58
CA LEU A 19 3.55 15.74 3.95
C LEU A 19 3.53 16.69 2.76
N SER A 20 4.65 16.86 2.06
CA SER A 20 4.75 17.70 0.86
C SER A 20 3.71 17.35 -0.20
N LEU A 21 3.57 16.06 -0.52
CA LEU A 21 2.60 15.59 -1.53
C LEU A 21 1.15 15.78 -1.09
N LEU A 22 0.84 15.56 0.19
CA LEU A 22 -0.50 15.80 0.72
C LEU A 22 -0.80 17.31 0.80
N LYS A 23 0.21 18.15 1.05
CA LYS A 23 0.05 19.61 1.02
C LYS A 23 -0.39 20.07 -0.37
N THR A 24 0.24 19.55 -1.42
CA THR A 24 -0.13 19.83 -2.82
C THR A 24 -1.51 19.28 -3.18
N ARG A 25 -1.86 18.06 -2.73
CA ARG A 25 -3.16 17.45 -3.06
C ARG A 25 -4.34 18.16 -2.39
N TYR A 26 -4.12 18.74 -1.22
CA TYR A 26 -5.13 19.40 -0.41
C TYR A 26 -4.70 20.84 -0.05
N PRO A 27 -4.55 21.78 -1.00
CA PRO A 27 -3.95 23.09 -0.70
C PRO A 27 -4.80 23.97 0.23
N HIS A 28 -6.11 23.73 0.28
CA HIS A 28 -7.08 24.53 1.05
C HIS A 28 -7.69 23.73 2.22
N ARG A 29 -6.85 23.05 3.01
CA ARG A 29 -7.30 22.34 4.24
C ARG A 29 -7.85 23.35 5.23
N LYS A 30 -9.16 23.33 5.44
CA LYS A 30 -9.85 24.09 6.49
C LYS A 30 -10.46 23.12 7.50
N VAL A 31 -10.65 23.60 8.72
CA VAL A 31 -11.49 22.91 9.71
C VAL A 31 -12.88 22.72 9.09
N LEU A 32 -13.39 21.48 9.14
CA LEU A 32 -14.67 21.14 8.52
C LEU A 32 -15.87 21.70 9.27
N LEU A 33 -15.70 22.00 10.56
CA LEU A 33 -16.69 22.69 11.39
C LEU A 33 -16.69 24.18 11.07
N ARG A 34 -17.87 24.75 10.86
CA ARG A 34 -18.07 26.18 10.62
C ARG A 34 -18.18 26.92 11.95
N TYR A 35 -17.41 27.99 12.10
CA TYR A 35 -17.39 28.84 13.29
C TYR A 35 -16.87 30.24 12.94
N GLU A 36 -17.24 31.21 13.76
CA GLU A 36 -16.82 32.62 13.66
C GLU A 36 -16.06 33.08 14.90
N SER A 37 -16.04 32.28 15.97
CA SER A 37 -15.32 32.60 17.21
C SER A 37 -14.71 31.36 17.87
N PRO A 38 -13.70 31.54 18.74
CA PRO A 38 -13.14 30.46 19.56
C PRO A 38 -14.19 29.67 20.34
N PHE A 39 -15.16 30.39 20.93
CA PHE A 39 -16.27 29.79 21.65
C PHE A 39 -17.11 28.88 20.75
N GLN A 40 -17.47 29.35 19.55
CA GLN A 40 -18.24 28.55 18.60
C GLN A 40 -17.49 27.28 18.18
N LEU A 41 -16.18 27.36 17.94
CA LEU A 41 -15.39 26.16 17.62
C LEU A 41 -15.32 25.17 18.79
N LEU A 42 -15.19 25.64 20.04
CA LEU A 42 -15.25 24.79 21.23
C LEU A 42 -16.59 24.05 21.31
N ILE A 43 -17.71 24.77 21.17
CA ILE A 43 -19.05 24.17 21.22
C ILE A 43 -19.26 23.19 20.05
N ALA A 44 -18.93 23.58 18.82
CA ALA A 44 -19.04 22.71 17.65
C ALA A 44 -18.18 21.45 17.80
N THR A 45 -17.00 21.56 18.40
CA THR A 45 -16.11 20.42 18.67
C THR A 45 -16.75 19.43 19.64
N ILE A 46 -17.38 19.91 20.72
CA ILE A 46 -18.13 19.05 21.67
C ILE A 46 -19.29 18.35 20.95
N LEU A 47 -20.02 19.07 20.10
CA LEU A 47 -21.14 18.52 19.34
C LEU A 47 -20.72 17.48 18.29
N SER A 48 -19.49 17.57 17.78
CA SER A 48 -18.94 16.65 16.76
C SER A 48 -18.66 15.24 17.25
N ALA A 49 -18.67 15.01 18.57
CA ALA A 49 -18.45 13.68 19.12
C ALA A 49 -19.47 12.68 18.55
N GLN A 50 -18.96 11.67 17.81
CA GLN A 50 -19.75 10.64 17.12
C GLN A 50 -20.84 11.22 16.22
N THR A 51 -20.57 12.35 15.54
CA THR A 51 -21.54 13.03 14.68
C THR A 51 -20.81 13.61 13.48
N THR A 52 -21.45 13.60 12.31
CA THR A 52 -20.83 14.12 11.09
C THR A 52 -20.72 15.64 11.13
N ASP A 53 -19.64 16.18 10.56
CA ASP A 53 -19.40 17.62 10.51
C ASP A 53 -20.57 18.36 9.81
N ILE A 54 -21.19 17.73 8.80
CA ILE A 54 -22.37 18.26 8.09
C ILE A 54 -23.57 18.44 9.04
N ALA A 55 -23.87 17.44 9.88
CA ALA A 55 -24.99 17.51 10.81
C ALA A 55 -24.75 18.58 11.87
N VAL A 56 -23.52 18.66 12.41
CA VAL A 56 -23.14 19.71 13.36
C VAL A 56 -23.30 21.08 12.73
N ASN A 57 -22.75 21.30 11.52
CA ASN A 57 -22.82 22.58 10.82
C ASN A 57 -24.25 23.04 10.54
N LYS A 58 -25.21 22.12 10.35
CA LYS A 58 -26.63 22.47 10.21
C LYS A 58 -27.22 22.91 11.55
N ALA A 59 -26.97 22.16 12.62
CA ALA A 59 -27.50 22.46 13.94
C ALA A 59 -26.91 23.75 14.54
N THR A 60 -25.63 24.02 14.29
CA THR A 60 -24.94 25.19 14.86
C THR A 60 -25.40 26.52 14.27
N VAL A 61 -25.95 26.56 13.05
CA VAL A 61 -26.52 27.79 12.46
C VAL A 61 -27.60 28.37 13.37
N HIS A 62 -28.59 27.54 13.75
CA HIS A 62 -29.66 27.98 14.65
C HIS A 62 -29.17 28.18 16.09
N LEU A 63 -28.29 27.30 16.56
CA LEU A 63 -27.75 27.40 17.92
C LEU A 63 -26.98 28.71 18.14
N PHE A 64 -26.09 29.08 17.22
CA PHE A 64 -25.25 30.27 17.36
C PHE A 64 -25.98 31.56 17.00
N SER A 65 -27.02 31.50 16.16
CA SER A 65 -27.94 32.63 15.97
C SER A 65 -28.66 33.00 17.27
N LYS A 66 -29.11 32.00 18.04
CA LYS A 66 -29.83 32.22 19.31
C LYS A 66 -28.88 32.42 20.51
N TYR A 67 -27.74 31.74 20.53
CA TYR A 67 -26.75 31.79 21.60
C TYR A 67 -25.35 32.07 21.05
N PRO A 68 -25.06 33.34 20.69
CA PRO A 68 -23.83 33.70 19.96
C PRO A 68 -22.55 33.60 20.81
N ASN A 69 -22.66 33.67 22.14
CA ASN A 69 -21.52 33.67 23.06
C ASN A 69 -21.78 32.84 24.33
N ALA A 70 -20.73 32.67 25.13
CA ALA A 70 -20.77 31.87 26.36
C ALA A 70 -21.83 32.35 27.36
N ARG A 71 -21.99 33.67 27.55
CA ARG A 71 -22.97 34.24 28.48
C ARG A 71 -24.39 33.86 28.08
N ASN A 72 -24.73 33.97 26.80
CA ASN A 72 -26.06 33.60 26.29
C ASN A 72 -26.32 32.09 26.40
N LEU A 73 -25.34 31.23 26.11
CA LEU A 73 -25.53 29.78 26.21
C LEU A 73 -25.55 29.31 27.67
N ALA A 74 -24.82 29.95 28.57
CA ALA A 74 -24.79 29.62 29.99
C ALA A 74 -26.13 29.86 30.69
N SER A 75 -26.91 30.84 30.23
CA SER A 75 -28.27 31.12 30.73
C SER A 75 -29.38 30.37 29.98
N ALA A 76 -29.05 29.59 28.96
CA ALA A 76 -30.03 28.86 28.16
C ALA A 76 -30.74 27.76 28.97
N SER A 77 -32.03 27.53 28.67
CA SER A 77 -32.74 26.37 29.20
C SER A 77 -32.30 25.10 28.46
N VAL A 78 -32.11 24.00 29.21
CA VAL A 78 -31.66 22.73 28.62
C VAL A 78 -32.64 22.23 27.54
N ARG A 79 -33.96 22.36 27.77
CA ARG A 79 -34.99 21.91 26.82
C ARG A 79 -34.93 22.66 25.49
N ASP A 80 -34.66 23.96 25.53
CA ASP A 80 -34.56 24.79 24.32
C ASP A 80 -33.33 24.40 23.49
N VAL A 81 -32.18 24.23 24.15
CA VAL A 81 -30.97 23.73 23.48
C VAL A 81 -31.20 22.32 22.93
N GLU A 82 -31.80 21.41 23.70
CA GLU A 82 -32.16 20.06 23.24
C GLU A 82 -33.02 20.09 21.98
N HIS A 83 -34.00 21.00 21.90
CA HIS A 83 -34.85 21.16 20.72
C HIS A 83 -34.06 21.61 19.49
N ILE A 84 -33.12 22.54 19.64
CA ILE A 84 -32.28 23.03 18.53
C ILE A 84 -31.36 21.93 18.00
N ILE A 85 -30.73 21.16 18.89
CA ILE A 85 -29.74 20.13 18.52
C ILE A 85 -30.31 18.71 18.49
N HIS A 86 -31.64 18.55 18.50
CA HIS A 86 -32.31 17.23 18.60
C HIS A 86 -31.95 16.26 17.47
N SER A 87 -31.56 16.80 16.31
CA SER A 87 -31.12 16.03 15.15
C SER A 87 -29.75 15.37 15.33
N LEU A 88 -28.99 15.76 16.37
CA LEU A 88 -27.69 15.19 16.67
C LEU A 88 -27.83 13.96 17.59
N GLY A 89 -27.01 12.94 17.36
CA GLY A 89 -26.91 11.81 18.29
C GLY A 89 -26.46 12.26 19.68
N PHE A 90 -27.04 11.66 20.73
CA PHE A 90 -26.79 12.00 22.14
C PHE A 90 -27.11 13.46 22.53
N TYR A 91 -28.05 14.12 21.83
CA TYR A 91 -28.36 15.54 22.03
C TYR A 91 -28.64 15.93 23.48
N ARG A 92 -29.32 15.09 24.28
CA ARG A 92 -29.61 15.39 25.70
C ARG A 92 -28.35 15.57 26.55
N VAL A 93 -27.37 14.69 26.35
CA VAL A 93 -26.08 14.78 27.04
C VAL A 93 -25.27 15.95 26.50
N LYS A 94 -25.25 16.11 25.18
CA LYS A 94 -24.56 17.22 24.50
C LYS A 94 -25.09 18.58 24.94
N ALA A 95 -26.39 18.77 25.06
CA ALA A 95 -27.02 20.01 25.52
C ALA A 95 -26.53 20.38 26.93
N LYS A 96 -26.54 19.41 27.86
CA LYS A 96 -26.00 19.59 29.21
C LYS A 96 -24.51 19.95 29.18
N HIS A 97 -23.71 19.26 28.37
CA HIS A 97 -22.28 19.53 28.25
C HIS A 97 -21.98 20.94 27.73
N ILE A 98 -22.63 21.38 26.65
CA ILE A 98 -22.32 22.69 26.07
C ILE A 98 -22.76 23.85 26.96
N ILE A 99 -23.89 23.71 27.68
CA ILE A 99 -24.34 24.70 28.68
C ILE A 99 -23.37 24.73 29.87
N HIS A 100 -22.99 23.56 30.39
CA HIS A 100 -22.04 23.50 31.52
C HIS A 100 -20.67 24.05 31.12
N THR A 101 -20.16 23.67 29.95
CA THR A 101 -18.93 24.23 29.40
C THR A 101 -19.02 25.75 29.32
N ALA A 102 -20.11 26.31 28.79
CA ALA A 102 -20.30 27.76 28.72
C ALA A 102 -20.27 28.44 30.11
N LYS A 103 -20.79 27.78 31.15
CA LYS A 103 -20.73 28.26 32.54
C LYS A 103 -19.32 28.21 33.15
N CYS A 104 -18.48 27.28 32.71
CA CYS A 104 -17.11 27.13 33.21
C CYS A 104 -16.11 28.10 32.58
N LEU A 105 -16.48 28.82 31.51
CA LEU A 105 -15.56 29.76 30.85
C LEU A 105 -15.52 31.08 31.63
N SER A 106 -14.33 31.47 32.11
CA SER A 106 -14.11 32.80 32.68
C SER A 106 -14.19 33.85 31.57
N ASP A 107 -15.13 34.79 31.69
CA ASP A 107 -15.39 35.85 30.70
C ASP A 107 -15.59 35.35 29.25
N GLY A 108 -16.05 34.10 29.11
CA GLY A 108 -16.24 33.46 27.80
C GLY A 108 -14.94 33.09 27.06
N MET A 109 -13.78 33.18 27.72
CA MET A 109 -12.50 32.81 27.12
C MET A 109 -12.28 31.30 27.10
N VAL A 110 -11.84 30.79 25.95
CA VAL A 110 -11.46 29.37 25.79
C VAL A 110 -10.09 29.12 26.43
N PRO A 111 -9.93 28.08 27.28
CA PRO A 111 -8.66 27.78 27.93
C PRO A 111 -7.52 27.46 26.96
N ARG A 112 -6.31 27.87 27.33
CA ARG A 112 -5.10 27.77 26.49
C ARG A 112 -4.22 26.56 26.79
N SER A 113 -4.61 25.71 27.75
CA SER A 113 -3.83 24.54 28.14
C SER A 113 -4.60 23.23 28.01
N MET A 114 -3.89 22.16 27.68
CA MET A 114 -4.47 20.81 27.60
C MET A 114 -5.13 20.40 28.92
N ASN A 115 -4.47 20.69 30.06
CA ASN A 115 -4.94 20.31 31.40
C ASN A 115 -6.25 21.00 31.80
N GLU A 116 -6.50 22.21 31.32
CA GLU A 116 -7.76 22.92 31.56
C GLU A 116 -8.84 22.46 30.59
N LEU A 117 -8.51 22.32 29.30
CA LEU A 117 -9.48 21.93 28.27
C LEU A 117 -10.11 20.57 28.55
N VAL A 118 -9.32 19.58 28.98
CA VAL A 118 -9.85 18.23 29.28
C VAL A 118 -10.74 18.16 30.53
N LYS A 119 -10.77 19.22 31.35
CA LYS A 119 -11.72 19.33 32.47
C LYS A 119 -13.12 19.78 32.00
N LEU A 120 -13.23 20.36 30.80
CA LEU A 120 -14.51 20.78 30.24
C LEU A 120 -15.35 19.56 29.82
N PRO A 121 -16.66 19.51 30.16
CA PRO A 121 -17.51 18.40 29.77
C PRO A 121 -17.55 18.16 28.27
N GLY A 122 -17.33 16.91 27.87
CA GLY A 122 -17.33 16.51 26.47
C GLY A 122 -16.03 16.83 25.70
N VAL A 123 -15.01 17.37 26.37
CA VAL A 123 -13.69 17.64 25.77
C VAL A 123 -12.69 16.56 26.20
N GLY A 124 -12.40 15.62 25.29
CA GLY A 124 -11.28 14.69 25.45
C GLY A 124 -9.97 15.26 24.87
N ARG A 125 -8.84 14.55 25.05
CA ARG A 125 -7.52 14.98 24.53
C ARG A 125 -7.54 15.36 23.05
N LYS A 126 -8.18 14.56 22.18
CA LYS A 126 -8.29 14.87 20.74
C LYS A 126 -9.00 16.21 20.50
N SER A 127 -10.11 16.43 21.20
CA SER A 127 -10.89 17.68 21.09
C SER A 127 -10.07 18.87 21.58
N ALA A 128 -9.34 18.70 22.69
CA ALA A 128 -8.43 19.72 23.20
C ALA A 128 -7.30 20.04 22.21
N SER A 129 -6.68 19.04 21.56
CA SER A 129 -5.66 19.26 20.52
C SER A 129 -6.19 20.05 19.33
N VAL A 130 -7.43 19.79 18.89
CA VAL A 130 -8.10 20.57 17.82
C VAL A 130 -8.24 22.03 18.22
N ILE A 131 -8.71 22.29 19.45
CA ILE A 131 -8.90 23.63 19.99
C ILE A 131 -7.57 24.38 20.10
N LEU A 132 -6.56 23.77 20.72
CA LEU A 132 -5.23 24.35 20.86
C LEU A 132 -4.60 24.70 19.51
N ALA A 133 -4.70 23.79 18.54
CA ALA A 133 -4.16 23.99 17.20
C ALA A 133 -4.85 25.13 16.44
N HIS A 134 -6.18 25.18 16.45
CA HIS A 134 -6.93 26.09 15.58
C HIS A 134 -7.31 27.43 16.21
N ILE A 135 -7.38 27.51 17.54
CA ILE A 135 -7.70 28.75 18.26
C ILE A 135 -6.43 29.44 18.74
N HIS A 136 -5.48 28.66 19.28
CA HIS A 136 -4.30 29.20 19.94
C HIS A 136 -3.02 29.01 19.14
N HIS A 137 -3.09 28.41 17.96
CA HIS A 137 -1.94 28.12 17.09
C HIS A 137 -0.82 27.34 17.81
N VAL A 138 -1.18 26.58 18.85
CA VAL A 138 -0.23 25.73 19.57
C VAL A 138 -0.02 24.47 18.74
N PRO A 139 1.24 24.14 18.36
CA PRO A 139 1.55 22.92 17.63
C PRO A 139 0.96 21.68 18.32
N ALA A 140 0.15 20.92 17.59
CA ALA A 140 -0.45 19.70 18.12
C ALA A 140 -0.62 18.65 17.03
N ILE A 141 -0.31 17.40 17.38
CA ILE A 141 -0.60 16.23 16.55
C ILE A 141 -1.99 15.71 16.92
N ILE A 142 -2.91 15.74 15.97
CA ILE A 142 -4.32 15.41 16.20
C ILE A 142 -4.59 13.97 15.74
N ILE A 143 -4.58 13.04 16.69
CA ILE A 143 -4.82 11.62 16.40
C ILE A 143 -6.31 11.28 16.48
N ASP A 144 -6.91 10.95 15.34
CA ASP A 144 -8.24 10.35 15.23
C ASP A 144 -8.19 8.97 14.54
N THR A 145 -9.36 8.42 14.21
CA THR A 145 -9.47 7.11 13.55
C THR A 145 -8.93 7.10 12.11
N HIS A 146 -8.99 8.25 11.41
CA HIS A 146 -8.36 8.40 10.10
C HIS A 146 -6.84 8.43 10.25
N MET A 147 -6.33 9.25 11.16
CA MET A 147 -4.90 9.35 11.46
C MET A 147 -4.30 8.00 11.84
N LEU A 148 -4.91 7.29 12.80
CA LEU A 148 -4.49 5.96 13.23
C LEU A 148 -4.41 4.96 12.08
N ARG A 149 -5.38 4.99 11.16
CA ARG A 149 -5.42 4.08 10.02
C ARG A 149 -4.38 4.45 8.97
N VAL A 150 -4.34 5.72 8.58
CA VAL A 150 -3.53 6.19 7.45
C VAL A 150 -2.06 6.16 7.84
N CYS A 151 -1.66 6.60 9.04
CA CYS A 151 -0.27 6.53 9.50
C CYS A 151 0.27 5.08 9.56
N LYS A 152 -0.56 4.12 9.99
CA LYS A 152 -0.21 2.70 9.93
C LYS A 152 -0.01 2.21 8.51
N ARG A 153 -0.93 2.58 7.61
CA ARG A 153 -0.84 2.18 6.21
C ARG A 153 0.36 2.80 5.51
N MET A 154 0.69 4.06 5.78
CA MET A 154 1.86 4.70 5.18
C MET A 154 3.19 4.15 5.73
N GLY A 155 3.17 3.43 6.85
CA GLY A 155 4.38 2.91 7.48
C GLY A 155 5.15 3.95 8.30
N VAL A 156 4.52 5.07 8.68
CA VAL A 156 5.17 6.12 9.50
C VAL A 156 5.02 5.88 11.01
N SER A 157 4.09 5.01 11.43
CA SER A 157 3.98 4.50 12.80
C SER A 157 3.22 3.19 12.81
N ARG A 158 3.64 2.22 13.64
CA ARG A 158 2.93 0.92 13.83
C ARG A 158 2.04 0.90 15.07
N GLN A 159 1.97 2.00 15.81
CA GLN A 159 1.30 2.05 17.10
C GLN A 159 -0.21 1.93 16.98
N ARG A 160 -0.84 1.16 17.87
CA ARG A 160 -2.31 1.03 17.92
C ARG A 160 -2.98 2.08 18.80
N HIS A 161 -2.24 2.67 19.72
CA HIS A 161 -2.73 3.63 20.70
C HIS A 161 -2.33 5.06 20.33
N ALA A 162 -3.26 6.00 20.46
CA ALA A 162 -3.08 7.38 20.04
C ALA A 162 -1.85 8.05 20.69
N ALA A 163 -1.68 7.90 22.01
CA ALA A 163 -0.57 8.52 22.74
C ALA A 163 0.81 8.05 22.24
N LYS A 164 0.96 6.77 21.89
CA LYS A 164 2.21 6.24 21.35
C LYS A 164 2.45 6.70 19.90
N MET A 165 1.39 6.77 19.09
CA MET A 165 1.51 7.30 17.73
C MET A 165 1.88 8.79 17.71
N GLU A 166 1.32 9.56 18.65
CA GLU A 166 1.68 10.97 18.84
C GLU A 166 3.18 11.12 19.14
N GLN A 167 3.73 10.27 20.03
CA GLN A 167 5.17 10.24 20.33
C GLN A 167 6.02 9.86 19.11
N ASP A 168 5.63 8.85 18.33
CA ASP A 168 6.33 8.47 17.11
C ASP A 168 6.39 9.64 16.14
N LEU A 169 5.24 10.26 15.86
CA LEU A 169 5.12 11.36 14.89
C LEU A 169 5.87 12.62 15.35
N ALA A 170 5.86 12.92 16.65
CA ALA A 170 6.61 14.04 17.22
C ALA A 170 8.13 13.88 17.05
N GLN A 171 8.63 12.64 16.92
CA GLN A 171 10.04 12.38 16.63
C GLN A 171 10.39 12.40 15.14
N LEU A 172 9.39 12.34 14.26
CA LEU A 172 9.56 12.30 12.81
C LEU A 172 9.32 13.64 12.12
N LEU A 173 8.53 14.52 12.73
CA LEU A 173 8.10 15.79 12.13
C LEU A 173 8.49 16.97 13.01
N ASP A 174 8.89 18.07 12.38
CA ASP A 174 9.14 19.33 13.06
C ASP A 174 7.83 19.91 13.61
N GLN A 175 7.90 20.62 14.75
CA GLN A 175 6.70 21.13 15.43
C GLN A 175 5.83 22.05 14.55
N CYS A 176 6.46 22.84 13.68
CA CYS A 176 5.75 23.70 12.74
C CYS A 176 4.84 22.94 11.77
N ASP A 177 5.14 21.66 11.49
CA ASP A 177 4.39 20.83 10.56
C ASP A 177 3.29 19.98 11.20
N TRP A 178 3.21 19.93 12.54
CA TRP A 178 2.30 19.01 13.24
C TRP A 178 0.81 19.20 12.89
N ILE A 179 0.37 20.46 12.86
CA ILE A 179 -1.02 20.81 12.52
C ILE A 179 -1.28 20.46 11.06
N ASP A 180 -0.36 20.85 10.19
CA ASP A 180 -0.46 20.66 8.76
C ASP A 180 -0.51 19.19 8.38
N PHE A 181 0.37 18.37 8.96
CA PHE A 181 0.39 16.92 8.79
C PHE A 181 -0.89 16.28 9.29
N SER A 182 -1.35 16.66 10.49
CA SER A 182 -2.60 16.14 11.05
C SER A 182 -3.79 16.41 10.14
N MET A 183 -3.93 17.64 9.63
CA MET A 183 -5.00 17.98 8.68
C MET A 183 -4.85 17.22 7.36
N ALA A 184 -3.64 17.20 6.79
CA ALA A 184 -3.35 16.59 5.50
C ALA A 184 -3.70 15.10 5.49
N VAL A 185 -3.30 14.38 6.54
CA VAL A 185 -3.62 12.97 6.72
C VAL A 185 -5.11 12.76 6.99
N ASN A 186 -5.77 13.65 7.73
CA ASN A 186 -7.21 13.57 7.97
C ASN A 186 -8.02 13.65 6.66
N PHE A 187 -7.75 14.67 5.83
CA PHE A 187 -8.36 14.82 4.50
C PHE A 187 -8.06 13.60 3.62
N HIS A 188 -6.81 13.17 3.58
CA HIS A 188 -6.43 11.99 2.82
C HIS A 188 -7.18 10.72 3.26
N GLY A 189 -7.34 10.53 4.56
CA GLY A 189 -8.10 9.42 5.12
C GLY A 189 -9.60 9.49 4.88
N ARG A 190 -10.15 10.67 4.59
CA ARG A 190 -11.57 10.86 4.28
C ARG A 190 -11.89 10.73 2.80
N GLU A 191 -10.98 11.17 1.92
CA GLU A 191 -11.26 11.29 0.49
C GLU A 191 -10.60 10.20 -0.37
N CYS A 192 -9.52 9.58 0.11
CA CYS A 192 -8.72 8.64 -0.68
C CYS A 192 -8.49 7.31 0.06
N CYS A 193 -7.93 7.36 1.28
CA CYS A 193 -7.53 6.18 2.04
C CYS A 193 -8.66 5.68 2.95
N TYR A 194 -9.77 5.28 2.33
CA TYR A 194 -10.96 4.73 2.99
C TYR A 194 -10.66 3.49 3.82
N ALA A 195 -11.44 3.24 4.88
CA ALA A 195 -11.27 2.07 5.73
C ALA A 195 -11.37 0.76 4.93
N ARG A 196 -12.32 0.68 3.99
CA ARG A 196 -12.49 -0.41 3.03
C ARG A 196 -12.26 0.15 1.62
N ASN A 197 -11.64 -0.65 0.74
CA ASN A 197 -11.36 -0.30 -0.65
C ASN A 197 -10.76 1.11 -0.83
N PRO A 198 -9.57 1.38 -0.26
CA PRO A 198 -8.88 2.65 -0.49
C PRO A 198 -8.62 2.86 -1.99
N ARG A 199 -8.71 4.10 -2.47
CA ARG A 199 -8.46 4.47 -3.87
C ARG A 199 -6.97 4.57 -4.14
N CYS A 200 -6.26 3.46 -4.01
CA CYS A 200 -4.81 3.43 -4.15
C CYS A 200 -4.35 3.84 -5.56
N ASP A 201 -5.14 3.57 -6.60
CA ASP A 201 -4.82 3.96 -7.98
C ASP A 201 -4.78 5.48 -8.20
N GLU A 202 -5.51 6.25 -7.40
CA GLU A 202 -5.60 7.72 -7.46
C GLU A 202 -4.79 8.39 -6.32
N CYS A 203 -4.06 7.60 -5.53
CA CYS A 203 -3.44 8.06 -4.29
C CYS A 203 -2.13 8.81 -4.57
N SER A 204 -2.10 10.10 -4.22
CA SER A 204 -0.92 10.97 -4.44
C SER A 204 0.35 10.56 -3.69
N ILE A 205 0.22 9.70 -2.67
CA ILE A 205 1.34 9.21 -1.85
C ILE A 205 1.59 7.71 -2.03
N VAL A 206 0.98 7.08 -3.05
CA VAL A 206 1.01 5.62 -3.22
C VAL A 206 2.43 5.05 -3.27
N ARG A 207 3.36 5.80 -3.89
CA ARG A 207 4.79 5.44 -4.01
C ARG A 207 5.56 5.43 -2.68
N TYR A 208 5.01 6.02 -1.64
CA TYR A 208 5.63 6.13 -0.31
C TYR A 208 4.85 5.36 0.77
N CYS A 209 3.86 4.56 0.36
CA CYS A 209 2.91 3.91 1.24
C CYS A 209 3.28 2.43 1.46
N GLU A 210 3.77 2.08 2.65
CA GLU A 210 4.15 0.70 3.00
C GLU A 210 2.98 -0.29 2.83
N TYR A 211 1.75 0.14 3.08
CA TYR A 211 0.55 -0.66 2.82
C TYR A 211 0.50 -0.99 1.34
N TYR A 212 0.66 -0.04 0.44
CA TYR A 212 0.62 -0.35 -0.98
C TYR A 212 1.83 -1.18 -1.44
N GLU A 213 3.03 -0.91 -0.91
CA GLU A 213 4.23 -1.69 -1.21
C GLU A 213 4.09 -3.17 -0.78
N ASN A 214 3.41 -3.42 0.34
CA ASN A 214 3.15 -4.76 0.86
C ASN A 214 1.79 -5.33 0.43
N THR A 215 0.95 -4.53 -0.23
CA THR A 215 -0.37 -4.95 -0.70
C THR A 215 -0.33 -4.98 -2.21
N ASP A 216 -0.01 -6.16 -2.76
CA ASP A 216 -0.64 -6.57 -4.00
C ASP A 216 -2.16 -6.60 -3.75
N ILE A 217 -2.85 -5.47 -3.97
CA ILE A 217 -4.31 -5.32 -3.79
C ILE A 217 -5.07 -6.38 -4.60
N ILE A 218 -4.44 -6.87 -5.66
CA ILE A 218 -4.88 -7.98 -6.48
C ILE A 218 -5.01 -9.29 -5.68
N SER A 219 -4.19 -9.56 -4.65
CA SER A 219 -4.29 -10.79 -3.85
C SER A 219 -5.36 -10.72 -2.77
N ASN A 220 -5.46 -9.63 -2.02
CA ASN A 220 -6.43 -9.48 -0.93
C ASN A 220 -7.87 -9.22 -1.42
N MET A 221 -8.06 -8.61 -2.59
CA MET A 221 -9.40 -8.52 -3.21
C MET A 221 -9.82 -9.84 -3.90
N ALA A 222 -8.86 -10.70 -4.25
CA ALA A 222 -9.10 -11.97 -4.96
C ALA A 222 -9.23 -13.19 -4.06
N LYS A 223 -8.91 -13.07 -2.76
CA LYS A 223 -9.21 -14.08 -1.73
C LYS A 223 -10.73 -14.16 -1.51
N SER A 224 -11.43 -14.70 -2.50
CA SER A 224 -12.82 -15.11 -2.35
C SER A 224 -12.88 -16.30 -1.37
N ASN A 225 -14.01 -16.47 -0.69
CA ASN A 225 -14.24 -17.68 0.12
C ASN A 225 -14.01 -18.95 -0.71
N LYS A 226 -14.40 -18.95 -1.99
CA LYS A 226 -14.19 -20.06 -2.94
C LYS A 226 -12.70 -20.36 -3.14
N SER A 227 -11.89 -19.32 -3.39
CA SER A 227 -10.43 -19.47 -3.54
C SER A 227 -9.82 -20.09 -2.29
N MET A 228 -10.16 -19.56 -1.11
CA MET A 228 -9.58 -20.04 0.15
C MET A 228 -9.98 -21.49 0.48
N MET A 229 -11.23 -21.88 0.20
CA MET A 229 -11.65 -23.28 0.33
C MET A 229 -10.78 -24.23 -0.52
N GLN A 230 -10.42 -23.83 -1.75
CA GLN A 230 -9.53 -24.64 -2.58
C GLN A 230 -8.10 -24.68 -2.03
N VAL A 231 -7.63 -23.59 -1.39
CA VAL A 231 -6.33 -23.61 -0.69
C VAL A 231 -6.34 -24.64 0.42
N ASP A 232 -7.37 -24.66 1.28
CA ASP A 232 -7.46 -25.65 2.36
C ASP A 232 -7.58 -27.08 1.82
N ARG A 233 -8.39 -27.28 0.77
CA ARG A 233 -8.58 -28.59 0.12
C ARG A 233 -7.26 -29.15 -0.41
N ILE A 234 -6.51 -28.36 -1.18
CA ILE A 234 -5.23 -28.77 -1.75
C ILE A 234 -4.20 -28.99 -0.65
N THR A 235 -4.10 -28.08 0.33
CA THR A 235 -3.17 -28.24 1.45
C THR A 235 -3.43 -29.53 2.23
N ASN A 236 -4.69 -29.87 2.49
CA ASN A 236 -5.06 -31.08 3.22
C ASN A 236 -4.66 -32.38 2.52
N ILE A 237 -4.52 -32.35 1.21
CA ILE A 237 -4.02 -33.47 0.40
C ILE A 237 -2.49 -33.49 0.45
N ILE A 238 -1.85 -32.38 0.06
CA ILE A 238 -0.40 -32.31 -0.14
C ILE A 238 0.36 -32.48 1.18
N LYS A 239 -0.17 -31.98 2.30
CA LYS A 239 0.48 -32.10 3.62
C LYS A 239 0.65 -33.56 4.08
N LYS A 240 -0.11 -34.49 3.51
CA LYS A 240 0.00 -35.93 3.80
C LYS A 240 1.16 -36.60 3.06
N TRP A 241 1.78 -35.92 2.10
CA TRP A 241 2.89 -36.50 1.34
C TRP A 241 4.17 -36.45 2.20
N ASN A 242 4.81 -37.62 2.36
CA ASN A 242 5.92 -37.81 3.29
C ASN A 242 7.10 -36.85 3.04
N HIS A 243 7.36 -36.52 1.78
CA HIS A 243 8.55 -35.77 1.37
C HIS A 243 8.31 -34.29 1.09
N VAL A 244 7.09 -33.80 1.29
CA VAL A 244 6.79 -32.36 1.22
C VAL A 244 7.28 -31.68 2.50
N GLU A 245 8.07 -30.62 2.37
CA GLU A 245 8.57 -29.79 3.45
C GLU A 245 7.67 -28.57 3.67
N THR A 246 7.35 -27.86 2.60
CA THR A 246 6.59 -26.60 2.66
C THR A 246 5.63 -26.49 1.48
N LEU A 247 4.44 -25.95 1.73
CA LEU A 247 3.48 -25.53 0.72
C LEU A 247 3.22 -24.03 0.89
N THR A 248 3.48 -23.29 -0.18
CA THR A 248 3.12 -21.87 -0.24
C THR A 248 2.11 -21.61 -1.35
N TYR A 249 1.35 -20.54 -1.19
CA TYR A 249 0.35 -20.15 -2.17
C TYR A 249 0.31 -18.63 -2.38
N TYR A 250 -0.27 -18.24 -3.50
CA TYR A 250 -0.53 -16.86 -3.84
C TYR A 250 -1.79 -16.76 -4.68
N VAL A 251 -2.63 -15.78 -4.36
CA VAL A 251 -3.87 -15.52 -5.07
C VAL A 251 -3.64 -14.36 -6.04
N LEU A 252 -3.80 -14.62 -7.33
CA LEU A 252 -3.87 -13.60 -8.36
C LEU A 252 -5.33 -13.19 -8.53
N GLY A 253 -5.57 -11.89 -8.64
CA GLY A 253 -6.86 -11.36 -9.05
C GLY A 253 -7.14 -11.62 -10.52
N LYS A 254 -8.43 -11.50 -10.87
CA LYS A 254 -8.89 -11.68 -12.25
C LYS A 254 -8.20 -10.68 -13.16
N ASP A 255 -7.52 -11.21 -14.18
CA ASP A 255 -6.90 -10.45 -15.25
C ASP A 255 -7.77 -10.60 -16.51
N LYS A 256 -8.02 -9.50 -17.20
CA LYS A 256 -8.86 -9.46 -18.41
C LYS A 256 -8.22 -10.21 -19.59
N TYR A 257 -6.90 -10.31 -19.62
CA TYR A 257 -6.10 -10.82 -20.74
C TYR A 257 -5.41 -12.17 -20.44
N ASP A 258 -5.23 -12.52 -19.16
CA ASP A 258 -4.75 -13.83 -18.74
C ASP A 258 -5.73 -14.48 -17.75
N PRO A 259 -6.75 -15.22 -18.23
CA PRO A 259 -7.75 -15.88 -17.39
C PRO A 259 -7.24 -17.17 -16.73
N TYR A 260 -6.02 -17.61 -17.02
CA TYR A 260 -5.66 -19.02 -16.89
C TYR A 260 -5.35 -19.46 -15.45
N TYR A 261 -4.95 -18.56 -14.55
CA TYR A 261 -4.61 -18.92 -13.17
C TYR A 261 -5.00 -17.83 -12.15
N THR A 262 -5.81 -18.23 -11.18
CA THR A 262 -6.22 -17.45 -10.00
C THR A 262 -5.45 -17.89 -8.76
N LEU A 263 -5.20 -19.19 -8.59
CA LEU A 263 -4.41 -19.73 -7.47
C LEU A 263 -3.10 -20.30 -7.95
N LEU A 264 -2.00 -19.88 -7.33
CA LEU A 264 -0.67 -20.40 -7.57
C LEU A 264 -0.15 -21.07 -6.31
N PHE A 265 0.34 -22.30 -6.43
CA PHE A 265 1.03 -23.04 -5.38
C PHE A 265 2.48 -23.30 -5.76
N ASP A 266 3.34 -23.29 -4.75
CA ASP A 266 4.68 -23.89 -4.80
C ASP A 266 4.79 -24.95 -3.70
N VAL A 267 5.07 -26.18 -4.14
CA VAL A 267 5.28 -27.35 -3.29
C VAL A 267 6.78 -27.61 -3.23
N TYR A 268 7.35 -27.48 -2.05
CA TYR A 268 8.77 -27.70 -1.79
C TYR A 268 8.96 -29.10 -1.21
N TYR A 269 9.78 -29.93 -1.86
CA TYR A 269 9.94 -31.35 -1.51
C TYR A 269 11.39 -31.83 -1.49
N LYS A 270 11.68 -32.84 -0.65
CA LYS A 270 13.04 -33.39 -0.44
C LYS A 270 13.43 -34.51 -1.39
N SER A 271 12.52 -35.42 -1.72
CA SER A 271 12.83 -36.62 -2.52
C SER A 271 11.74 -36.88 -3.57
N GLU A 272 11.07 -38.02 -3.58
CA GLU A 272 10.10 -38.34 -4.61
C GLU A 272 8.71 -37.75 -4.30
N LEU A 273 8.04 -37.35 -5.38
CA LEU A 273 6.63 -36.98 -5.37
C LEU A 273 5.81 -38.11 -5.97
N PRO A 274 4.50 -38.18 -5.67
CA PRO A 274 3.61 -39.07 -6.40
C PRO A 274 3.74 -38.85 -7.90
N SER A 275 3.72 -39.93 -8.66
CA SER A 275 3.85 -39.92 -10.12
C SER A 275 2.76 -39.09 -10.78
N LYS A 276 2.96 -38.72 -12.06
CA LYS A 276 1.98 -37.94 -12.82
C LYS A 276 0.60 -38.62 -12.85
N VAL A 277 0.57 -39.95 -12.93
CA VAL A 277 -0.66 -40.75 -12.95
C VAL A 277 -1.33 -40.74 -11.57
N GLU A 278 -0.56 -40.89 -10.50
CA GLU A 278 -1.09 -40.85 -9.13
C GLU A 278 -1.64 -39.47 -8.79
N ARG A 279 -0.95 -38.38 -9.15
CA ARG A 279 -1.46 -37.03 -8.90
C ARG A 279 -2.78 -36.76 -9.61
N ARG A 280 -2.95 -37.26 -10.85
CA ARG A 280 -4.25 -37.19 -11.55
C ARG A 280 -5.37 -37.93 -10.82
N ARG A 281 -5.06 -39.07 -10.19
CA ARG A 281 -6.03 -39.81 -9.36
C ARG A 281 -6.30 -39.10 -8.04
N ILE A 282 -5.29 -38.49 -7.42
CA ILE A 282 -5.43 -37.75 -6.16
C ILE A 282 -6.28 -36.48 -6.33
N PHE A 283 -6.16 -35.82 -7.48
CA PHE A 283 -6.92 -34.62 -7.84
C PHE A 283 -8.06 -34.92 -8.82
N ASP A 284 -8.66 -36.11 -8.74
CA ASP A 284 -9.76 -36.56 -9.61
C ASP A 284 -11.02 -35.70 -9.53
N PHE A 285 -11.19 -34.96 -8.43
CA PHE A 285 -12.26 -34.01 -8.21
C PHE A 285 -12.13 -32.71 -9.01
N ALA A 286 -10.98 -32.46 -9.65
CA ALA A 286 -10.80 -31.30 -10.52
C ALA A 286 -11.58 -31.52 -11.84
N GLU A 287 -12.28 -30.50 -12.35
CA GLU A 287 -13.00 -30.63 -13.63
C GLU A 287 -12.03 -30.88 -14.79
N PHE A 288 -10.81 -30.35 -14.67
CA PHE A 288 -9.74 -30.54 -15.63
C PHE A 288 -8.40 -30.62 -14.91
N ILE A 289 -7.52 -31.53 -15.35
CA ILE A 289 -6.13 -31.59 -14.89
C ILE A 289 -5.16 -31.84 -16.04
N GLU A 290 -4.22 -30.91 -16.21
CA GLU A 290 -3.08 -31.03 -17.10
C GLU A 290 -1.79 -31.10 -16.28
N THR A 291 -1.12 -32.24 -16.32
CA THR A 291 0.25 -32.38 -15.84
C THR A 291 1.21 -32.22 -17.00
N SER A 292 2.10 -31.22 -16.91
CA SER A 292 3.06 -30.93 -17.97
C SER A 292 3.97 -32.14 -18.28
N ARG A 293 4.23 -32.36 -19.57
CA ARG A 293 5.13 -33.43 -20.04
C ARG A 293 6.60 -33.13 -19.71
N ILE A 294 6.98 -31.86 -19.76
CA ILE A 294 8.36 -31.36 -19.66
C ILE A 294 8.65 -30.74 -18.28
N THR A 295 7.67 -30.10 -17.64
CA THR A 295 7.86 -29.39 -16.36
C THR A 295 7.13 -30.08 -15.21
N THR A 296 7.63 -29.91 -14.00
CA THR A 296 6.99 -30.36 -12.75
C THR A 296 5.86 -29.43 -12.35
N LYS A 297 4.83 -29.33 -13.20
CA LYS A 297 3.67 -28.45 -13.00
C LYS A 297 2.38 -29.19 -13.25
N ASP A 298 1.43 -29.00 -12.34
CA ASP A 298 0.04 -29.39 -12.51
C ASP A 298 -0.81 -28.12 -12.67
N ARG A 299 -1.73 -28.16 -13.63
CA ARG A 299 -2.69 -27.10 -13.92
C ARG A 299 -4.06 -27.72 -13.84
N MET A 300 -4.96 -27.09 -13.11
CA MET A 300 -6.28 -27.65 -12.89
C MET A 300 -7.34 -26.57 -12.79
N LEU A 301 -8.57 -26.96 -13.09
CA LEU A 301 -9.76 -26.19 -12.74
C LEU A 301 -10.43 -26.93 -11.59
N ILE A 302 -10.73 -26.21 -10.50
CA ILE A 302 -11.48 -26.76 -9.36
C ILE A 302 -12.57 -25.77 -8.97
N ASP A 303 -13.83 -26.15 -9.13
CA ASP A 303 -14.99 -25.32 -8.85
C ASP A 303 -14.81 -23.94 -9.51
N ASP A 304 -14.59 -23.87 -10.82
CA ASP A 304 -14.30 -22.63 -11.60
C ASP A 304 -13.09 -21.80 -11.13
N VAL A 305 -12.25 -22.32 -10.24
CA VAL A 305 -11.02 -21.65 -9.80
C VAL A 305 -9.84 -22.24 -10.55
N PRO A 306 -9.19 -21.48 -11.46
CA PRO A 306 -8.02 -21.98 -12.16
C PRO A 306 -6.81 -22.01 -11.22
N VAL A 307 -6.21 -23.19 -11.05
CA VAL A 307 -5.12 -23.46 -10.12
C VAL A 307 -3.87 -23.94 -10.85
N ARG A 308 -2.70 -23.46 -10.41
CA ARG A 308 -1.40 -23.97 -10.83
C ARG A 308 -0.57 -24.41 -9.64
N ILE A 309 -0.08 -25.64 -9.66
CA ILE A 309 0.86 -26.17 -8.68
C ILE A 309 2.23 -26.33 -9.36
N ASN A 310 3.28 -25.74 -8.80
CA ASN A 310 4.65 -26.01 -9.22
C ASN A 310 5.35 -26.81 -8.14
N TYR A 311 6.09 -27.84 -8.52
CA TYR A 311 6.87 -28.64 -7.60
C TYR A 311 8.35 -28.29 -7.73
N LYS A 312 8.98 -27.98 -6.59
CA LYS A 312 10.37 -27.51 -6.48
C LYS A 312 11.15 -28.40 -5.53
N SER A 313 12.23 -29.02 -5.98
CA SER A 313 13.09 -29.80 -5.09
C SER A 313 13.86 -28.84 -4.16
N LEU A 314 14.14 -29.27 -2.93
CA LEU A 314 14.86 -28.41 -1.98
C LEU A 314 16.30 -28.19 -2.46
N GLU A 315 16.93 -29.25 -2.98
CA GLU A 315 18.30 -29.23 -3.50
C GLU A 315 18.46 -28.23 -4.65
N GLU A 316 17.53 -28.21 -5.61
CA GLU A 316 17.56 -27.24 -6.71
C GLU A 316 17.42 -25.81 -6.20
N VAL A 317 16.51 -25.57 -5.23
CA VAL A 317 16.30 -24.25 -4.64
C VAL A 317 17.54 -23.79 -3.86
N GLU A 318 18.14 -24.67 -3.08
CA GLU A 318 19.37 -24.38 -2.33
C GLU A 318 20.55 -24.10 -3.25
N SER A 319 20.76 -24.95 -4.27
CA SER A 319 21.80 -24.72 -5.27
C SER A 319 21.59 -23.39 -5.99
N PHE A 320 20.35 -23.09 -6.35
CA PHE A 320 19.98 -21.83 -7.01
C PHE A 320 20.28 -20.60 -6.13
N ILE A 321 19.94 -20.65 -4.84
CA ILE A 321 20.24 -19.56 -3.89
C ILE A 321 21.74 -19.45 -3.65
N LYS A 322 22.45 -20.57 -3.50
CA LYS A 322 23.90 -20.59 -3.31
C LYS A 322 24.63 -19.94 -4.49
N ASP A 323 24.21 -20.24 -5.72
CA ASP A 323 24.79 -19.64 -6.91
C ASP A 323 24.54 -18.12 -6.96
N PHE A 324 23.40 -17.63 -6.45
CA PHE A 324 23.18 -16.18 -6.34
C PHE A 324 24.13 -15.46 -5.40
N ARG A 325 24.57 -16.15 -4.36
CA ARG A 325 25.51 -15.63 -3.37
C ARG A 325 26.98 -15.79 -3.82
N SER A 326 27.23 -16.51 -4.91
CA SER A 326 28.58 -16.70 -5.47
C SER A 326 28.94 -15.54 -6.40
N ASP A 327 30.23 -15.20 -6.46
CA ASP A 327 30.78 -14.24 -7.43
C ASP A 327 30.84 -14.79 -8.86
N ALA A 328 30.88 -16.12 -9.02
CA ALA A 328 30.96 -16.81 -10.32
C ALA A 328 29.81 -17.85 -10.44
N PRO A 329 28.59 -17.40 -10.77
CA PRO A 329 27.41 -18.26 -10.76
C PRO A 329 27.47 -19.27 -11.91
N ARG A 330 27.12 -20.51 -11.64
CA ARG A 330 27.06 -21.57 -12.65
C ARG A 330 25.87 -21.41 -13.61
N TYR A 331 24.79 -20.78 -13.15
CA TYR A 331 23.59 -20.55 -13.96
C TYR A 331 23.45 -19.09 -14.36
N TYR A 332 23.14 -18.87 -15.64
CA TYR A 332 22.71 -17.56 -16.14
C TYR A 332 21.26 -17.32 -15.73
N VAL A 333 21.05 -16.43 -14.76
CA VAL A 333 19.70 -16.16 -14.28
C VAL A 333 19.02 -15.14 -15.17
N GLN A 334 17.99 -15.62 -15.88
CA GLN A 334 17.24 -14.80 -16.81
C GLN A 334 16.28 -13.82 -16.13
N THR A 335 15.81 -14.13 -14.90
CA THR A 335 14.85 -13.30 -14.15
C THR A 335 14.88 -13.54 -12.64
N THR A 336 14.46 -12.54 -11.86
CA THR A 336 14.33 -12.63 -10.38
C THR A 336 12.95 -13.12 -9.90
N TYR A 337 12.01 -13.41 -10.80
CA TYR A 337 10.65 -13.85 -10.43
C TYR A 337 10.59 -15.08 -9.49
N PRO A 338 11.45 -16.12 -9.61
CA PRO A 338 11.46 -17.22 -8.65
C PRO A 338 11.73 -16.78 -7.21
N LEU A 339 12.60 -15.77 -7.02
CA LEU A 339 12.90 -15.17 -5.71
C LEU A 339 11.70 -14.37 -5.19
N TRP A 340 11.05 -13.62 -6.08
CA TRP A 340 9.81 -12.91 -5.75
C TRP A 340 8.74 -13.87 -5.21
N ARG A 341 8.57 -15.04 -5.83
CA ARG A 341 7.60 -16.05 -5.35
C ARG A 341 7.93 -16.52 -3.94
N ILE A 342 9.21 -16.82 -3.68
CA ILE A 342 9.64 -17.26 -2.35
C ILE A 342 9.37 -16.16 -1.31
N SER A 343 9.64 -14.90 -1.63
CA SER A 343 9.44 -13.81 -0.67
C SER A 343 7.96 -13.44 -0.45
N HIS A 344 7.11 -13.52 -1.48
CA HIS A 344 5.71 -13.02 -1.42
C HIS A 344 4.64 -14.09 -1.21
N PHE A 345 4.91 -15.36 -1.51
CA PHE A 345 3.91 -16.40 -1.31
C PHE A 345 3.67 -16.64 0.19
N GLU A 346 2.41 -16.82 0.55
CA GLU A 346 1.99 -17.13 1.90
C GLU A 346 2.24 -18.59 2.20
N VAL A 347 2.78 -18.87 3.39
CA VAL A 347 2.99 -20.23 3.87
C VAL A 347 1.67 -20.74 4.44
N HIS A 348 1.12 -21.81 3.86
CA HIS A 348 -0.06 -22.48 4.42
C HIS A 348 0.35 -23.71 5.23
N TYR A 349 1.40 -24.40 4.81
CA TYR A 349 1.93 -25.58 5.51
C TYR A 349 3.46 -25.59 5.49
N THR A 350 4.08 -25.93 6.61
CA THR A 350 5.52 -26.21 6.72
C THR A 350 5.79 -27.23 7.82
N LYS A 351 6.73 -28.17 7.59
CA LYS A 351 7.15 -29.17 8.60
C LYS A 351 8.24 -28.64 9.52
N GLY A 352 9.16 -27.85 9.00
CA GLY A 352 10.26 -27.28 9.75
C GLY A 352 10.59 -25.85 9.34
N GLU A 353 11.83 -25.45 9.63
CA GLU A 353 12.33 -24.09 9.47
C GLU A 353 13.02 -23.84 8.12
N TRP A 354 13.11 -24.86 7.26
CA TRP A 354 13.83 -24.77 5.98
C TRP A 354 13.40 -23.55 5.15
N PHE A 355 12.09 -23.35 4.99
CA PHE A 355 11.59 -22.25 4.16
C PHE A 355 11.82 -20.88 4.79
N SER A 356 11.78 -20.78 6.12
CA SER A 356 12.13 -19.55 6.85
C SER A 356 13.60 -19.21 6.65
N ASN A 357 14.50 -20.20 6.73
CA ASN A 357 15.93 -20.04 6.47
C ASN A 357 16.19 -19.59 5.03
N VAL A 358 15.51 -20.21 4.06
CA VAL A 358 15.56 -19.80 2.65
C VAL A 358 15.09 -18.35 2.46
N LYS A 359 13.98 -17.94 3.10
CA LYS A 359 13.51 -16.55 3.07
C LYS A 359 14.56 -15.58 3.62
N MET A 360 15.22 -15.93 4.74
CA MET A 360 16.31 -15.13 5.30
C MET A 360 17.50 -15.00 4.34
N MET A 361 17.94 -16.12 3.75
CA MET A 361 19.05 -16.11 2.78
C MET A 361 18.79 -15.21 1.56
N ILE A 362 17.54 -15.13 1.12
CA ILE A 362 17.11 -14.28 0.01
C ILE A 362 16.99 -12.81 0.44
N ALA A 363 16.54 -12.55 1.68
CA ALA A 363 16.49 -11.19 2.24
C ALA A 363 17.90 -10.58 2.43
N GLU A 364 18.91 -11.43 2.61
CA GLU A 364 20.32 -11.06 2.82
C GLU A 364 21.19 -11.35 1.58
N LEU A 365 20.64 -11.18 0.37
CA LEU A 365 21.45 -11.27 -0.85
C LEU A 365 22.49 -10.13 -0.91
N PRO A 366 23.74 -10.42 -1.31
CA PRO A 366 24.81 -9.43 -1.34
C PRO A 366 24.59 -8.39 -2.46
N ASP A 367 25.16 -7.20 -2.32
CA ASP A 367 25.10 -6.15 -3.35
C ASP A 367 25.66 -6.61 -4.71
N SER A 368 26.65 -7.52 -4.70
CA SER A 368 27.21 -8.12 -5.92
C SER A 368 26.15 -8.85 -6.77
N PHE A 369 25.11 -9.42 -6.14
CA PHE A 369 23.98 -10.02 -6.85
C PHE A 369 23.21 -8.96 -7.64
N TRP A 370 22.85 -7.84 -7.01
CA TRP A 370 22.06 -6.78 -7.64
C TRP A 370 22.82 -6.11 -8.78
N VAL A 371 24.10 -5.78 -8.56
CA VAL A 371 24.98 -5.20 -9.59
C VAL A 371 25.10 -6.13 -10.82
N ARG A 372 25.25 -7.44 -10.59
CA ARG A 372 25.31 -8.43 -11.68
C ARG A 372 23.99 -8.51 -12.45
N GLN A 373 22.86 -8.54 -11.76
CA GLN A 373 21.54 -8.56 -12.41
C GLN A 373 21.33 -7.29 -13.25
N LEU A 374 21.71 -6.11 -12.76
CA LEU A 374 21.66 -4.86 -13.54
C LEU A 374 22.50 -4.93 -14.80
N ARG A 375 23.74 -5.46 -14.71
CA ARG A 375 24.61 -5.64 -15.88
C ARG A 375 24.00 -6.58 -16.92
N ILE A 376 23.36 -7.66 -16.48
CA ILE A 376 22.65 -8.61 -17.35
C ILE A 376 21.49 -7.91 -18.06
N LEU A 377 20.67 -7.19 -17.31
CA LEU A 377 19.47 -6.54 -17.83
C LEU A 377 19.81 -5.39 -18.77
N ARG A 378 20.85 -4.62 -18.46
CA ARG A 378 21.40 -3.59 -19.35
C ARG A 378 21.72 -4.16 -20.73
N LYS A 379 22.47 -5.27 -20.80
CA LYS A 379 22.80 -5.94 -22.06
C LYS A 379 21.55 -6.39 -22.82
N LYS A 380 20.54 -6.92 -22.12
CA LYS A 380 19.29 -7.36 -22.74
C LYS A 380 18.49 -6.20 -23.32
N VAL A 381 18.38 -5.09 -22.57
CA VAL A 381 17.71 -3.87 -23.03
C VAL A 381 18.42 -3.28 -24.24
N GLU A 382 19.75 -3.18 -24.21
CA GLU A 382 20.56 -2.71 -25.34
C GLU A 382 20.40 -3.61 -26.58
N HIS A 383 20.39 -4.94 -26.40
CA HIS A 383 20.14 -5.89 -27.49
C HIS A 383 18.77 -5.70 -28.14
N ILE A 384 17.72 -5.52 -27.33
CA ILE A 384 16.36 -5.32 -27.86
C ILE A 384 16.21 -3.99 -28.59
N LEU A 385 16.93 -2.95 -28.18
CA LEU A 385 16.97 -1.71 -28.97
C LEU A 385 17.55 -1.95 -30.37
N VAL A 386 18.55 -2.84 -30.50
CA VAL A 386 19.08 -3.27 -31.81
C VAL A 386 18.02 -4.06 -32.57
N ASP A 387 17.29 -4.96 -31.93
CA ASP A 387 16.21 -5.71 -32.59
C ASP A 387 15.10 -4.78 -33.09
N MET A 388 14.71 -3.77 -32.30
CA MET A 388 13.74 -2.75 -32.71
C MET A 388 14.24 -1.91 -33.90
N LYS A 389 15.53 -1.55 -33.92
CA LYS A 389 16.17 -0.87 -35.07
C LYS A 389 16.12 -1.73 -36.33
N SER A 390 16.51 -2.98 -36.21
CA SER A 390 16.49 -3.95 -37.32
C SER A 390 15.08 -4.15 -37.86
N ALA A 391 14.09 -4.29 -36.98
CA ALA A 391 12.68 -4.41 -37.34
C ALA A 391 12.18 -3.17 -38.09
N LEU A 392 12.51 -1.96 -37.61
CA LEU A 392 12.15 -0.71 -38.25
C LEU A 392 12.78 -0.58 -39.65
N PHE A 393 14.06 -0.93 -39.79
CA PHE A 393 14.76 -0.91 -41.07
C PHE A 393 14.14 -1.90 -42.07
N ALA A 394 13.81 -3.10 -41.60
CA ALA A 394 13.16 -4.15 -42.41
C ALA A 394 11.68 -3.87 -42.70
N LYS A 395 11.07 -2.86 -42.07
CA LYS A 395 9.62 -2.60 -42.07
C LYS A 395 8.80 -3.81 -41.59
N ASP A 396 9.33 -4.54 -40.61
CA ASP A 396 8.66 -5.67 -39.96
C ASP A 396 7.90 -5.18 -38.72
N ASP A 397 6.64 -4.82 -38.93
CA ASP A 397 5.78 -4.28 -37.89
C ASP A 397 5.51 -5.29 -36.76
N PHE A 398 5.41 -6.58 -37.09
CA PHE A 398 5.15 -7.63 -36.12
C PHE A 398 6.36 -7.86 -35.21
N PHE A 399 7.55 -7.96 -35.80
CA PHE A 399 8.78 -8.10 -35.03
C PHE A 399 9.07 -6.84 -34.20
N PHE A 400 8.77 -5.65 -34.73
CA PHE A 400 8.88 -4.41 -33.97
C PHE A 400 7.97 -4.42 -32.73
N PHE A 401 6.73 -4.90 -32.87
CA PHE A 401 5.78 -5.02 -31.77
C PHE A 401 6.24 -6.01 -30.69
N ILE A 402 6.75 -7.17 -31.09
CA ILE A 402 7.30 -8.18 -30.16
C ILE A 402 8.52 -7.62 -29.41
N SER A 403 9.44 -6.99 -30.14
CA SER A 403 10.64 -6.39 -29.56
C SER A 403 10.28 -5.24 -28.62
N SER A 404 9.29 -4.41 -28.97
CA SER A 404 8.76 -3.36 -28.08
C SER A 404 8.17 -3.93 -26.78
N SER A 405 7.45 -5.04 -26.86
CA SER A 405 6.89 -5.72 -25.67
C SER A 405 8.00 -6.31 -24.79
N SER A 406 9.06 -6.84 -25.41
CA SER A 406 10.23 -7.35 -24.69
C SER A 406 11.04 -6.21 -24.05
N PHE A 407 11.18 -5.07 -24.73
CA PHE A 407 11.81 -3.87 -24.20
C PHE A 407 11.12 -3.42 -22.91
N ILE A 408 9.79 -3.36 -22.95
CA ILE A 408 8.95 -3.09 -21.77
C ILE A 408 9.29 -4.05 -20.64
N TRP A 409 9.25 -5.35 -20.89
CA TRP A 409 9.51 -6.37 -19.87
C TRP A 409 10.86 -6.15 -19.16
N TYR A 410 11.94 -6.03 -19.93
CA TYR A 410 13.28 -5.93 -19.34
C TYR A 410 13.57 -4.57 -18.73
N LEU A 411 12.94 -3.50 -19.22
CA LEU A 411 13.04 -2.18 -18.61
C LEU A 411 12.40 -2.18 -17.22
N ILE A 412 11.22 -2.81 -17.07
CA ILE A 412 10.56 -2.95 -15.76
C ILE A 412 11.45 -3.75 -14.81
N GLU A 413 11.97 -4.87 -15.30
CA GLU A 413 12.85 -5.73 -14.52
C GLU A 413 14.13 -4.99 -14.10
N PHE A 414 14.71 -4.16 -14.97
CA PHE A 414 15.84 -3.30 -14.65
C PHE A 414 15.54 -2.38 -13.47
N PHE A 415 14.43 -1.64 -13.49
CA PHE A 415 14.10 -0.72 -12.41
C PHE A 415 13.78 -1.40 -11.08
N HIS A 416 13.17 -2.60 -11.10
CA HIS A 416 12.99 -3.39 -9.88
C HIS A 416 14.32 -3.77 -9.27
N VAL A 417 15.23 -4.31 -10.08
CA VAL A 417 16.55 -4.71 -9.61
C VAL A 417 17.35 -3.50 -9.14
N ALA A 418 17.24 -2.35 -9.81
CA ALA A 418 17.87 -1.09 -9.39
C ALA A 418 17.35 -0.62 -8.02
N ALA A 419 16.07 -0.89 -7.73
CA ALA A 419 15.45 -0.62 -6.43
C ALA A 419 15.67 -1.74 -5.39
N HIS A 420 16.53 -2.73 -5.68
CA HIS A 420 16.76 -3.92 -4.84
C HIS A 420 15.46 -4.70 -4.55
N ARG A 421 14.60 -4.82 -5.57
CA ARG A 421 13.33 -5.55 -5.54
C ARG A 421 13.34 -6.69 -6.55
N PHE A 422 12.68 -7.80 -6.20
CA PHE A 422 12.43 -8.88 -7.15
C PHE A 422 11.23 -8.54 -8.04
N VAL A 423 11.28 -8.99 -9.28
CA VAL A 423 10.24 -8.70 -10.27
C VAL A 423 8.97 -9.51 -10.00
N PRO A 424 7.79 -8.88 -9.95
CA PRO A 424 6.52 -9.56 -9.77
C PRO A 424 6.10 -10.33 -11.04
N PRO A 425 5.04 -11.17 -11.00
CA PRO A 425 4.54 -11.85 -12.19
C PRO A 425 4.10 -10.84 -13.26
N GLY A 426 4.12 -11.27 -14.52
CA GLY A 426 3.74 -10.45 -15.69
C GLY A 426 2.45 -9.63 -15.51
N LYS A 427 1.43 -10.23 -14.88
CA LYS A 427 0.13 -9.59 -14.59
C LYS A 427 0.23 -8.31 -13.75
N LEU A 428 1.28 -8.19 -12.94
CA LEU A 428 1.49 -7.06 -12.05
C LEU A 428 2.47 -6.03 -12.63
N LEU A 429 3.05 -6.26 -13.80
CA LEU A 429 4.08 -5.38 -14.37
C LEU A 429 3.57 -3.96 -14.66
N GLY A 430 2.40 -3.84 -15.29
CA GLY A 430 1.81 -2.54 -15.61
C GLY A 430 1.45 -1.72 -14.36
N HIS A 431 0.99 -2.39 -13.30
CA HIS A 431 0.78 -1.79 -11.98
C HIS A 431 2.09 -1.37 -11.36
N SER A 432 3.06 -2.29 -11.34
CA SER A 432 4.33 -2.10 -10.70
C SER A 432 5.13 -0.94 -11.28
N LEU A 433 5.03 -0.67 -12.58
CA LEU A 433 5.65 0.48 -13.22
C LEU A 433 5.22 1.82 -12.63
N ARG A 434 3.94 1.96 -12.30
CA ARG A 434 3.40 3.21 -11.76
C ARG A 434 3.97 3.53 -10.38
N THR A 435 4.51 2.51 -9.71
CA THR A 435 4.83 2.53 -8.29
C THR A 435 6.28 2.19 -7.98
N LEU A 436 7.13 2.08 -8.99
CA LEU A 436 8.57 1.93 -8.83
C LEU A 436 9.15 3.18 -8.14
N PRO A 437 9.78 3.04 -6.98
CA PRO A 437 10.42 4.16 -6.28
C PRO A 437 11.65 4.64 -7.07
N GLY A 438 11.97 5.93 -6.96
CA GLY A 438 13.20 6.49 -7.56
C GLY A 438 13.11 6.92 -9.02
N LEU A 439 12.02 6.64 -9.74
CA LEU A 439 11.81 7.16 -11.09
C LEU A 439 11.57 8.68 -11.08
N SER A 440 12.38 9.44 -11.84
CA SER A 440 12.12 10.87 -12.06
C SER A 440 10.78 11.09 -12.76
N GLU A 441 10.15 12.25 -12.55
CA GLU A 441 8.87 12.59 -13.21
C GLU A 441 8.99 12.55 -14.74
N GLU A 442 10.13 13.01 -15.26
CA GLU A 442 10.44 12.97 -16.68
C GLU A 442 10.49 11.53 -17.22
N LEU A 443 11.25 10.64 -16.56
CA LEU A 443 11.36 9.24 -16.96
C LEU A 443 10.02 8.51 -16.84
N SER A 444 9.26 8.79 -15.77
CA SER A 444 7.91 8.28 -15.57
C SER A 444 6.95 8.72 -16.69
N SER A 445 7.06 9.97 -17.15
CA SER A 445 6.26 10.51 -18.26
C SER A 445 6.62 9.85 -19.60
N ARG A 446 7.91 9.69 -19.88
CA ARG A 446 8.42 9.00 -21.09
C ARG A 446 7.95 7.55 -21.15
N ILE A 447 8.12 6.81 -20.04
CA ILE A 447 7.60 5.45 -19.90
C ILE A 447 6.08 5.44 -20.13
N SER A 448 5.33 6.30 -19.44
CA SER A 448 3.86 6.33 -19.62
C SER A 448 3.44 6.59 -21.08
N THR A 449 4.20 7.41 -21.80
CA THR A 449 3.95 7.73 -23.21
C THR A 449 4.23 6.52 -24.11
N PHE A 450 5.31 5.79 -23.87
CA PHE A 450 5.67 4.58 -24.60
C PHE A 450 4.60 3.47 -24.46
N PHE A 451 3.94 3.39 -23.31
CA PHE A 451 2.97 2.35 -22.96
C PHE A 451 1.52 2.63 -23.40
N ARG A 452 1.22 3.78 -24.03
CA ARG A 452 -0.15 4.05 -24.50
C ARG A 452 -0.49 3.13 -25.67
N ASP A 453 -1.51 2.30 -25.48
CA ASP A 453 -2.10 1.39 -26.49
C ASP A 453 -2.67 2.13 -27.72
N LYS A 454 -2.93 3.43 -27.61
CA LYS A 454 -3.35 4.32 -28.70
C LYS A 454 -2.31 5.40 -28.96
N SER A 455 -1.09 5.01 -29.29
CA SER A 455 -0.08 6.02 -29.63
C SER A 455 -0.29 6.50 -31.06
N ASP A 456 -0.46 7.80 -31.24
CA ASP A 456 -0.20 8.51 -32.50
C ASP A 456 1.31 8.51 -32.87
N LEU A 457 2.09 7.57 -32.33
CA LEU A 457 3.54 7.45 -32.54
C LEU A 457 3.83 6.36 -33.56
N SER A 458 4.53 6.74 -34.62
CA SER A 458 5.18 5.82 -35.55
C SER A 458 6.22 4.94 -34.84
N HIS A 459 6.60 3.80 -35.45
CA HIS A 459 7.68 2.94 -34.96
C HIS A 459 9.00 3.70 -34.77
N ALA A 460 9.31 4.67 -35.64
CA ALA A 460 10.47 5.53 -35.50
C ALA A 460 10.42 6.39 -34.23
N GLN A 461 9.27 7.02 -33.95
CA GLN A 461 9.08 7.82 -32.73
C GLN A 461 9.13 6.96 -31.46
N ARG A 462 8.56 5.75 -31.50
CA ARG A 462 8.63 4.79 -30.39
C ARG A 462 10.08 4.39 -30.11
N LEU A 463 10.85 4.09 -31.15
CA LEU A 463 12.27 3.75 -31.01
C LEU A 463 13.09 4.91 -30.41
N GLN A 464 12.91 6.14 -30.91
CA GLN A 464 13.59 7.32 -30.34
C GLN A 464 13.24 7.50 -28.86
N LEU A 465 11.97 7.32 -28.49
CA LEU A 465 11.54 7.39 -27.09
C LEU A 465 12.18 6.30 -26.24
N ALA A 466 12.30 5.07 -26.75
CA ALA A 466 12.98 3.96 -26.07
C ALA A 466 14.46 4.25 -25.83
N GLU A 467 15.17 4.82 -26.82
CA GLU A 467 16.56 5.23 -26.67
C GLU A 467 16.74 6.30 -25.58
N LEU A 468 15.87 7.32 -25.56
CA LEU A 468 15.89 8.37 -24.52
C LEU A 468 15.61 7.80 -23.13
N ILE A 469 14.67 6.85 -23.02
CA ILE A 469 14.40 6.15 -21.77
C ILE A 469 15.65 5.42 -21.28
N VAL A 470 16.35 4.72 -22.16
CA VAL A 470 17.58 3.97 -21.82
C VAL A 470 18.72 4.90 -21.43
N GLN A 471 18.92 5.98 -22.17
CA GLN A 471 19.92 7.00 -21.83
C GLN A 471 19.67 7.55 -20.42
N ASN A 472 18.43 7.96 -20.13
CA ASN A 472 18.08 8.48 -18.80
C ASN A 472 18.22 7.41 -17.70
N ALA A 473 17.78 6.19 -17.95
CA ALA A 473 17.77 5.11 -16.95
C ALA A 473 19.17 4.58 -16.59
N PHE A 474 20.14 4.64 -17.52
CA PHE A 474 21.50 4.10 -17.30
C PHE A 474 22.53 5.15 -16.92
N SER A 475 22.13 6.43 -16.93
CA SER A 475 22.98 7.56 -16.51
C SER A 475 22.75 7.97 -15.06
N SER A 476 21.62 7.55 -14.48
CA SER A 476 21.24 7.67 -13.06
C SER A 476 21.69 6.45 -12.27
#